data_AF-A0AA38LIK6-F1
#
_entry.id   AF-A0AA38LIK6-F1
#
_cell.length_a   1.000
_cell.length_b   1.000
_cell.length_c   1.000
_cell.angle_alpha   90.00
_cell.angle_beta   90.00
_cell.angle_gamma   90.00
#
_symmetry.space_group_name_H-M   'P 1'
#
loop_
_entity.id
_entity.type
_entity.pdbx_description
1 polymer ?
#
loop_
_entity_poly.entity_id
_entity_poly.type
_entity_poly.pdbx_seq_one_letter_code
_entity_poly.pdbx_strand_id
1 'polypeptide(L)'
;VTRFTCGGFVMGTSVHQSICDGNGLGQFLKSMAEMVRGEVKPSIEPIWNRELVKPEDYIHFQLYVGEFIRPPLAFEKVGQTSLVISFEKINHIKRCIMEESKESFSSFEIVTAL
;
A
#
# COMPACT_ATOMS: atom_id res chain seq x y z
N VAL A 1 20.56 -0.37 -0.02
CA VAL A 1 20.63 -1.53 0.90
C VAL A 1 21.59 -1.19 2.03
N THR A 2 21.21 -1.43 3.27
CA THR A 2 22.03 -1.18 4.45
C THR A 2 22.32 -2.52 5.12
N ARG A 3 23.60 -2.88 5.27
CA ARG A 3 24.03 -4.09 5.97
C ARG A 3 24.45 -3.76 7.40
N PHE A 4 23.97 -4.54 8.36
CA PHE A 4 24.33 -4.44 9.77
C PHE A 4 25.56 -5.30 10.08
N THR A 5 26.26 -4.97 11.16
CA THR A 5 27.48 -5.69 11.59
C THR A 5 27.23 -7.16 11.93
N CYS A 6 26.01 -7.52 12.32
CA CYS A 6 25.59 -8.91 12.55
C CYS A 6 25.32 -9.71 11.25
N GLY A 7 25.51 -9.11 10.07
CA GLY A 7 25.26 -9.74 8.78
C GLY A 7 23.85 -9.56 8.23
N GLY A 8 22.88 -9.17 9.07
CA GLY A 8 21.53 -8.78 8.65
C GLY A 8 21.55 -7.55 7.72
N PHE A 9 20.47 -7.31 6.99
CA PHE A 9 20.36 -6.14 6.11
C PHE A 9 18.93 -5.61 6.01
N VAL A 10 18.79 -4.35 5.60
CA VAL A 10 17.52 -3.69 5.25
C VAL A 10 17.62 -3.15 3.82
N MET A 11 16.55 -3.33 3.06
CA MET A 11 16.37 -2.73 1.74
C MET A 11 15.33 -1.61 1.84
N GLY A 12 15.78 -0.37 1.69
CA GLY A 12 14.89 0.78 1.52
C GLY A 12 14.57 1.01 0.05
N THR A 13 13.35 1.45 -0.24
CA THR A 13 12.87 1.81 -1.58
C THR A 13 12.46 3.27 -1.61
N SER A 14 12.81 3.98 -2.69
CA SER A 14 12.32 5.32 -2.98
C SER A 14 11.78 5.30 -4.40
N VAL A 15 10.49 5.53 -4.57
CA VAL A 15 9.81 5.51 -5.87
C VAL A 15 8.91 6.73 -6.00
N HIS A 16 8.80 7.25 -7.21
CA HIS A 16 7.86 8.32 -7.49
C HIS A 16 6.45 7.76 -7.64
N GLN A 17 5.48 8.32 -6.91
CA GLN A 17 4.12 7.79 -6.84
C GLN A 17 3.37 7.85 -8.18
N SER A 18 3.81 8.66 -9.15
CA SER A 18 3.24 8.65 -10.51
C SER A 18 3.63 7.42 -11.34
N ILE A 19 4.65 6.67 -10.93
CA ILE A 19 5.15 5.51 -11.69
C ILE A 19 4.37 4.25 -11.32
N CYS A 20 4.07 4.08 -10.03
CA CYS A 20 3.38 2.91 -9.51
C CYS A 20 2.68 3.25 -8.18
N ASP A 21 1.62 2.51 -7.90
CA ASP A 21 0.97 2.45 -6.59
C ASP A 21 1.67 1.45 -5.67
N GLY A 22 1.12 1.23 -4.47
CA GLY A 22 1.66 0.26 -3.51
C GLY A 22 1.68 -1.17 -4.05
N ASN A 23 0.67 -1.56 -4.84
CA ASN A 23 0.60 -2.90 -5.41
C ASN A 23 1.65 -3.10 -6.51
N GLY A 24 1.82 -2.12 -7.40
CA GLY A 24 2.85 -2.12 -8.44
C GLY A 24 4.27 -2.18 -7.85
N LEU A 25 4.54 -1.44 -6.78
CA LEU A 25 5.81 -1.57 -6.04
C LEU A 25 5.99 -2.98 -5.46
N GLY A 26 4.93 -3.54 -4.86
CA GLY A 26 4.94 -4.90 -4.33
C GLY A 26 5.25 -5.96 -5.39
N GLN A 27 4.62 -5.86 -6.56
CA GLN A 27 4.90 -6.74 -7.71
C GLN A 27 6.34 -6.60 -8.19
N PHE A 28 6.85 -5.38 -8.30
CA PHE A 28 8.25 -5.14 -8.67
C PHE A 28 9.22 -5.79 -7.68
N LEU A 29 9.02 -5.60 -6.37
CA LEU A 29 9.87 -6.21 -5.35
C LEU A 29 9.78 -7.74 -5.34
N LYS A 30 8.59 -8.30 -5.59
CA LYS A 30 8.40 -9.74 -5.75
C LYS A 30 9.20 -10.26 -6.95
N SER A 31 9.09 -9.62 -8.11
CA SER A 31 9.82 -9.97 -9.33
C SER A 31 11.34 -9.88 -9.12
N MET A 32 11.83 -8.85 -8.42
CA MET A 32 13.24 -8.77 -8.04
C MET A 32 13.67 -9.99 -7.20
N ALA A 33 12.86 -10.36 -6.21
CA ALA A 33 13.15 -11.51 -5.36
C ALA A 33 13.12 -12.84 -6.13
N GLU A 34 12.24 -12.98 -7.12
CA GLU A 34 12.20 -14.13 -8.04
C GLU A 34 13.47 -14.21 -8.89
N MET A 35 13.88 -13.10 -9.50
CA MET A 35 15.11 -13.04 -10.31
C MET A 35 16.36 -13.37 -9.48
N VAL A 36 16.44 -12.88 -8.23
CA VAL A 36 17.53 -13.23 -7.31
C VAL A 36 17.56 -14.73 -6.97
N ARG A 37 16.40 -15.41 -6.99
CA ARG A 37 16.29 -16.86 -6.79
C ARG A 37 16.57 -17.67 -8.06
N GLY A 38 16.84 -17.02 -9.19
CA GLY A 38 17.18 -17.67 -10.45
C GLY A 38 16.00 -17.87 -11.40
N GLU A 39 14.84 -17.29 -11.11
CA GLU A 39 13.73 -17.28 -12.07
C GLU A 39 14.09 -16.45 -13.30
N VAL A 40 13.81 -17.00 -14.49
CA VAL A 40 14.17 -16.38 -15.78
C VAL A 40 13.25 -15.20 -16.12
N LYS A 41 12.04 -15.20 -15.57
CA LYS A 41 11.02 -14.18 -15.81
C LYS A 41 10.14 -14.00 -14.56
N PRO A 42 9.50 -12.83 -14.37
CA PRO A 42 8.60 -12.62 -13.26
C PRO A 42 7.35 -13.52 -13.37
N SER A 43 6.80 -13.92 -12.23
CA SER A 43 5.53 -14.66 -12.19
C SER A 43 4.33 -13.84 -12.67
N ILE A 44 4.43 -12.52 -12.55
CA ILE A 44 3.47 -11.54 -13.05
C ILE A 44 4.21 -10.62 -14.02
N GLU A 45 3.91 -10.74 -15.30
CA GLU A 45 4.50 -9.88 -16.33
C GLU A 45 3.95 -8.44 -16.23
N PRO A 46 4.80 -7.41 -16.29
CA PRO A 46 4.36 -6.04 -16.26
C PRO A 46 3.64 -5.68 -17.57
N ILE A 47 2.46 -5.09 -17.47
CA ILE A 47 1.73 -4.52 -18.62
C ILE A 47 1.96 -3.01 -18.63
N TRP A 48 2.56 -2.51 -19.71
CA TRP A 48 2.95 -1.11 -19.85
C TRP A 48 1.92 -0.23 -20.57
N ASN A 49 0.82 -0.82 -21.03
CA ASN A 49 -0.22 -0.19 -21.84
C ASN A 49 -1.10 0.79 -21.02
N ARG A 50 -0.48 1.80 -20.40
CA ARG A 50 -1.14 2.78 -19.52
C ARG A 50 -2.20 3.60 -20.26
N GLU A 51 -2.05 3.76 -21.56
CA GLU A 51 -3.00 4.42 -22.45
C GLU A 51 -4.36 3.71 -22.57
N LEU A 52 -4.47 2.46 -22.11
CA LEU A 52 -5.75 1.75 -22.01
C LEU A 52 -6.60 2.27 -20.85
N VAL A 53 -6.00 2.88 -19.84
CA VAL A 53 -6.69 3.49 -18.71
C VAL A 53 -7.01 4.94 -19.07
N LYS A 54 -8.09 5.13 -19.84
CA LYS A 54 -8.57 6.46 -20.20
C LYS A 54 -9.67 6.90 -19.22
N PRO A 55 -9.62 8.12 -18.68
CA PRO A 55 -10.76 8.66 -17.95
C PRO A 55 -11.95 8.81 -18.90
N GLU A 56 -13.14 8.44 -18.42
CA GLU A 56 -14.40 8.60 -19.17
C GLU A 56 -14.72 10.09 -19.37
N ASP A 57 -14.42 10.94 -18.37
CA ASP A 57 -14.64 12.39 -18.38
C ASP A 57 -13.37 13.20 -18.14
N TYR A 58 -12.78 13.73 -19.22
CA TYR A 58 -11.55 14.54 -19.17
C TYR A 58 -11.70 15.87 -18.43
N ILE A 59 -12.91 16.44 -18.40
CA ILE A 59 -13.17 17.76 -17.81
C ILE A 59 -13.10 17.72 -16.29
N HIS A 60 -13.62 16.67 -15.66
CA HIS A 60 -13.56 16.50 -14.21
C HIS A 60 -12.12 16.35 -13.71
N PHE A 61 -11.26 15.70 -14.51
CA PHE A 61 -9.87 15.42 -14.14
C PHE A 61 -9.00 16.69 -14.05
N GLN A 62 -9.22 17.68 -14.92
CA GLN A 62 -8.42 18.91 -14.91
C GLN A 62 -8.74 19.84 -13.73
N LEU A 63 -10.01 19.91 -13.32
CA LEU A 63 -10.45 20.72 -12.17
C LEU A 63 -9.81 20.24 -10.85
N TYR A 64 -9.69 18.93 -10.65
CA TYR A 64 -9.12 18.35 -9.43
C TYR A 64 -7.62 18.64 -9.23
N VAL A 65 -6.85 18.78 -10.30
CA VAL A 65 -5.39 19.02 -10.20
C VAL A 65 -5.09 20.45 -9.73
N GLY A 66 -5.92 21.43 -10.10
CA GLY A 66 -5.73 22.83 -9.72
C GLY A 66 -5.94 23.12 -8.23
N GLU A 67 -6.82 22.38 -7.56
CA GLU A 67 -7.18 22.61 -6.15
C GLU A 67 -6.18 22.00 -5.14
N PHE A 68 -5.26 21.15 -5.60
CA PHE A 68 -4.33 20.41 -4.73
C PHE A 68 -2.96 21.07 -4.53
N ILE A 69 -2.67 22.19 -5.21
CA ILE A 69 -1.46 22.98 -4.93
C ILE A 69 -1.73 23.86 -3.71
N ARG A 70 -1.93 23.23 -2.55
CA ARG A 70 -1.90 23.92 -1.26
C ARG A 70 -0.45 23.93 -0.77
N PRO A 71 0.06 25.05 -0.21
CA PRO A 71 1.36 25.03 0.45
C PRO A 71 1.35 23.92 1.51
N PRO A 72 2.44 23.15 1.67
CA PRO A 72 2.50 22.11 2.67
C PRO A 72 2.12 22.70 4.02
N LEU A 73 1.11 22.11 4.67
CA LEU A 73 0.77 22.44 6.04
C LEU A 73 2.06 22.35 6.87
N ALA A 74 2.32 23.32 7.73
CA ALA A 74 3.43 23.25 8.66
C ALA A 74 3.19 22.04 9.56
N PHE A 75 3.83 20.91 9.24
CA PHE A 75 3.68 19.70 10.01
C PHE A 75 4.36 19.94 11.37
N GLU A 76 3.58 19.86 12.44
CA GLU A 76 4.12 19.65 13.77
C GLU A 76 4.98 18.36 13.78
N LYS A 77 5.90 18.25 14.73
CA LYS A 77 6.78 17.08 14.83
C LYS A 77 5.95 15.82 15.08
N VAL A 78 5.73 15.04 14.02
CA VAL A 78 5.01 13.77 14.09
C VAL A 78 5.94 12.69 14.65
N GLY A 79 5.51 12.04 15.73
CA GLY A 79 6.14 10.82 16.23
C GLY A 79 5.62 9.59 15.48
N GLN A 80 6.49 8.65 15.14
CA GLN A 80 6.09 7.36 14.60
C GLN A 80 5.91 6.34 15.75
N THR A 81 4.75 5.73 15.82
CA THR A 81 4.46 4.61 16.74
C THR A 81 3.91 3.42 15.95
N SER A 82 3.90 2.24 16.56
CA SER A 82 3.36 1.03 15.95
C SER A 82 2.38 0.38 16.90
N LEU A 83 1.17 0.09 16.39
CA LEU A 83 0.15 -0.66 17.09
C LEU A 83 0.07 -2.06 16.49
N VAL A 84 0.16 -3.09 17.34
CA VAL A 84 0.02 -4.49 16.92
C VAL A 84 -1.33 -5.01 17.40
N ILE A 85 -2.19 -5.36 16.45
CA ILE A 85 -3.50 -5.95 16.72
C ILE A 85 -3.44 -7.41 16.31
N SER A 86 -3.57 -8.31 17.28
CA SER A 86 -3.45 -9.74 17.01
C SER A 86 -4.69 -10.29 16.29
N PHE A 87 -4.51 -11.42 15.60
CA PHE A 87 -5.59 -12.11 14.91
C PHE A 87 -6.70 -12.53 15.88
N GLU A 88 -6.37 -12.93 17.12
CA GLU A 88 -7.39 -13.28 18.12
C GLU A 88 -8.27 -12.07 18.46
N LYS A 89 -7.67 -10.89 18.64
CA LYS A 89 -8.41 -9.65 18.91
C LYS A 89 -9.31 -9.26 17.75
N ILE A 90 -8.79 -9.32 16.51
CA ILE A 90 -9.60 -9.03 15.31
C ILE A 90 -10.81 -9.97 15.24
N ASN A 91 -10.60 -11.27 15.45
CA ASN A 91 -11.70 -12.25 15.39
C ASN A 91 -12.68 -12.12 16.55
N HIS A 92 -12.21 -11.71 17.73
CA HIS A 92 -13.09 -11.41 18.84
C HIS A 92 -14.02 -10.24 18.50
N ILE A 93 -13.48 -9.13 18.00
CA ILE A 93 -14.27 -7.95 17.59
C ILE A 93 -15.25 -8.31 16.47
N LYS A 94 -14.81 -9.06 15.44
CA LYS A 94 -15.69 -9.54 14.38
C LYS A 94 -16.89 -10.31 14.92
N ARG A 95 -16.67 -11.16 15.93
CA ARG A 95 -17.74 -11.96 16.54
C ARG A 95 -18.74 -11.08 17.29
N CYS A 96 -18.25 -10.13 18.09
CA CYS A 96 -19.11 -9.18 18.80
C CYS A 96 -19.99 -8.38 17.83
N ILE A 97 -19.40 -7.85 16.76
CA ILE A 97 -20.15 -7.07 15.77
C ILE A 97 -21.15 -7.96 15.03
N MET A 98 -20.75 -9.17 14.63
CA MET A 98 -21.65 -10.12 13.98
C MET A 98 -22.85 -10.51 14.86
N GLU A 99 -22.66 -10.62 16.17
CA GLU A 99 -23.73 -10.88 17.14
C GLU A 99 -24.72 -9.69 17.25
N GLU A 100 -24.22 -8.45 17.15
CA GLU A 100 -25.04 -7.23 17.27
C GLU A 100 -25.72 -6.81 15.95
N SER A 101 -24.96 -6.74 14.85
CA SER A 101 -25.43 -6.22 13.56
C SER A 101 -25.99 -7.30 12.63
N LYS A 102 -25.69 -8.58 12.88
CA LYS A 102 -25.95 -9.71 11.96
C LYS A 102 -25.24 -9.59 10.60
N GLU A 103 -24.25 -8.71 10.49
CA GLU A 103 -23.42 -8.54 9.30
C GLU A 103 -21.98 -9.00 9.56
N SER A 104 -21.28 -9.40 8.50
CA SER A 104 -19.87 -9.80 8.57
C SER A 104 -18.98 -8.74 7.92
N PHE A 105 -17.88 -8.41 8.59
CA PHE A 105 -16.91 -7.43 8.10
C PHE A 105 -15.53 -8.06 7.86
N SER A 106 -14.79 -7.50 6.90
CA SER A 106 -13.40 -7.84 6.62
C SER A 106 -12.50 -7.42 7.79
N SER A 107 -11.31 -8.02 7.89
CA SER A 107 -10.34 -7.61 8.93
C SER A 107 -9.87 -6.17 8.73
N PHE A 108 -9.84 -5.71 7.47
CA PHE A 108 -9.46 -4.35 7.12
C PHE A 108 -10.45 -3.34 7.71
N GLU A 109 -11.75 -3.52 7.45
CA GLU A 109 -12.80 -2.63 7.96
C GLU A 109 -12.77 -2.54 9.49
N ILE A 110 -12.62 -3.68 10.16
CA ILE A 110 -12.51 -3.73 11.63
C ILE A 110 -11.31 -2.92 12.14
N VAL A 111 -10.13 -3.10 11.53
CA VAL A 111 -8.92 -2.41 11.99
C VAL A 111 -8.96 -0.91 11.68
N THR A 112 -9.58 -0.50 10.58
CA THR A 112 -9.69 0.92 10.22
C THR A 112 -10.74 1.68 11.02
N ALA A 113 -11.69 0.97 11.66
CA ALA A 113 -12.73 1.57 12.48
C ALA A 113 -12.33 1.78 13.96
N LEU A 114 -11.19 1.22 14.38
CA LEU A 114 -10.61 1.39 15.73
C LEU A 114 -9.89 2.74 15.87
#